data_AF-A0A0K2Y0Y4-F1
#
_entry.id   AF-A0A0K2Y0Y4-F1
#
_cell.length_a   1.000
_cell.length_b   1.000
_cell.length_c   1.000
_cell.angle_alpha   90.00
_cell.angle_beta   90.00
_cell.angle_gamma   90.00
#
_symmetry.space_group_name_H-M   'P 1'
#
loop_
_entity.id
_entity.type
_entity.pdbx_description
1 polymer ?
#
loop_
_entity_poly.entity_id
_entity_poly.type
_entity_poly.pdbx_seq_one_letter_code
_entity_poly.pdbx_strand_id
1 'polypeptide(L)'
;MREDISAGRGALALMAQAGQAQAQAHNTLQNAFLSAQQSVGNAMSGIHALGQQALAKEQFNDQMQANMRESAKQQAQFDSTLTQRAKELEQQKALRAQELQQNYQQHRERLAQSAAQFNKQFKLDTIRTKAQAAYTGSLTRGNQIQQFEWGKTAGTSNDPKDIKASKVAQKPMLGDFEQNKPALGVKASLLPVVPPQQPKPSYAHFGDPFTRN
;
A
#
# COMPACT_ATOMS: atom_id res chain seq x y z
N MET A 1 -111.97 82.65 25.29
CA MET A 1 -110.57 82.46 25.72
C MET A 1 -110.20 81.00 25.45
N ARG A 2 -109.35 80.72 24.46
CA ARG A 2 -108.72 79.40 24.25
C ARG A 2 -107.23 79.64 24.30
N GLU A 3 -106.56 79.06 25.30
CA GLU A 3 -105.11 79.12 25.44
C GLU A 3 -104.46 78.18 24.41
N ASP A 4 -103.48 78.70 23.69
CA ASP A 4 -102.78 78.04 22.59
C ASP A 4 -101.74 77.05 23.13
N ILE A 5 -102.19 75.82 23.45
CA ILE A 5 -101.37 74.71 23.98
C ILE A 5 -100.37 74.15 22.92
N SER A 6 -100.41 74.67 21.69
CA SER A 6 -99.65 74.18 20.54
C SER A 6 -98.13 74.45 20.63
N ALA A 7 -97.72 75.61 21.15
CA ALA A 7 -96.31 75.99 21.24
C ALA A 7 -95.52 75.14 22.27
N GLY A 8 -96.14 74.77 23.39
CA GLY A 8 -95.52 73.92 24.41
C GLY A 8 -95.35 72.46 23.97
N ARG A 9 -96.26 71.95 23.12
CA ARG A 9 -96.16 70.60 22.55
C ARG A 9 -95.10 70.49 21.46
N GLY A 10 -94.94 71.54 20.64
CA GLY A 10 -93.89 71.61 19.63
C GLY A 10 -92.47 71.70 20.23
N ALA A 11 -92.30 72.48 21.29
CA ALA A 11 -91.01 72.58 22.00
C ALA A 11 -90.60 71.26 22.68
N LEU A 12 -91.56 70.55 23.28
CA LEU A 12 -91.31 69.22 23.87
C LEU A 12 -91.03 68.15 22.80
N ALA A 13 -91.70 68.21 21.65
CA ALA A 13 -91.41 67.31 20.52
C ALA A 13 -90.01 67.55 19.93
N LEU A 14 -89.58 68.81 19.82
CA LEU A 14 -88.23 69.18 19.39
C LEU A 14 -87.17 68.76 20.42
N MET A 15 -87.43 68.87 21.72
CA MET A 15 -86.53 68.36 22.76
C MET A 15 -86.45 66.83 22.74
N ALA A 16 -87.56 66.13 22.52
CA ALA A 16 -87.56 64.67 22.38
C ALA A 16 -86.77 64.23 21.13
N GLN A 17 -86.94 64.94 20.01
CA GLN A 17 -86.20 64.68 18.78
C GLN A 17 -84.70 65.02 18.91
N ALA A 18 -84.35 66.10 19.61
CA ALA A 18 -82.97 66.46 19.92
C ALA A 18 -82.31 65.43 20.85
N GLY A 19 -83.03 64.93 21.86
CA GLY A 19 -82.54 63.87 22.74
C GLY A 19 -82.28 62.56 22.00
N GLN A 20 -83.15 62.20 21.05
CA GLN A 20 -82.95 61.04 20.18
C GLN A 20 -81.77 61.22 19.22
N ALA A 21 -81.63 62.41 18.61
CA ALA A 21 -80.49 62.73 17.75
C ALA A 21 -79.16 62.73 18.52
N GLN A 22 -79.15 63.22 19.76
CA GLN A 22 -77.98 63.19 20.64
C GLN A 22 -77.62 61.76 21.07
N ALA A 23 -78.60 60.93 21.42
CA ALA A 23 -78.35 59.52 21.73
C ALA A 23 -77.80 58.75 20.51
N GLN A 24 -78.31 59.03 19.31
CA GLN A 24 -77.77 58.45 18.07
C GLN A 24 -76.34 58.92 17.81
N ALA A 25 -76.06 60.22 17.95
CA ALA A 25 -74.70 60.77 17.79
C ALA A 25 -73.71 60.16 18.80
N HIS A 26 -74.13 59.96 20.05
CA HIS A 26 -73.30 59.27 21.05
C HIS A 26 -73.00 57.82 20.68
N ASN A 27 -73.99 57.07 20.19
CA ASN A 27 -73.78 55.70 19.72
C ASN A 27 -72.85 55.65 18.49
N THR A 28 -73.00 56.59 17.56
CA THR A 28 -72.11 56.69 16.39
C THR A 28 -70.68 57.01 16.79
N LEU A 29 -70.47 57.94 17.72
CA LEU A 29 -69.13 58.28 18.22
C LEU A 29 -68.50 57.13 19.02
N GLN A 30 -69.28 56.42 19.83
CA GLN A 30 -68.80 55.25 20.56
C GLN A 30 -68.37 54.13 19.61
N ASN A 31 -69.16 53.86 18.57
CA ASN A 31 -68.81 52.88 17.54
C ASN A 31 -67.58 53.32 16.73
N ALA A 32 -67.49 54.60 16.38
CA ALA A 32 -66.32 55.16 15.69
C ALA A 32 -65.05 55.03 16.53
N PHE A 33 -65.14 55.33 17.83
CA PHE A 33 -64.02 55.19 18.76
C PHE A 33 -63.57 53.74 18.94
N LEU A 34 -64.52 52.81 19.11
CA LEU A 34 -64.21 51.38 19.19
C LEU A 34 -63.57 50.86 17.89
N SER A 35 -64.07 51.30 16.73
CA SER A 35 -63.49 50.92 15.44
C SER A 35 -62.08 51.49 15.25
N ALA A 36 -61.83 52.73 15.68
CA ALA A 36 -60.50 53.34 15.67
C ALA A 36 -59.53 52.61 16.60
N GLN A 37 -59.99 52.24 17.81
CA GLN A 37 -59.18 51.49 18.77
C GLN A 37 -58.80 50.10 18.25
N GLN A 38 -59.74 49.40 17.60
CA GLN A 38 -59.45 48.12 16.94
C GLN A 38 -58.49 48.27 15.76
N SER A 39 -58.66 49.32 14.94
CA SER A 39 -57.75 49.60 13.83
C SER A 39 -56.33 49.90 14.30
N VAL A 40 -56.17 50.67 15.38
CA VAL A 40 -54.85 50.96 15.97
C VAL A 40 -54.25 49.70 16.60
N GLY A 41 -55.05 48.87 17.28
CA GLY A 41 -54.60 47.58 17.81
C GLY A 41 -54.08 46.65 16.72
N ASN A 42 -54.83 46.51 15.62
CA ASN A 42 -54.43 45.69 14.48
C ASN A 42 -53.17 46.23 13.78
N ALA A 43 -53.06 47.55 13.62
CA ALA A 43 -51.88 48.18 13.04
C ALA A 43 -50.64 47.97 13.92
N MET A 44 -50.77 48.11 15.24
CA MET A 44 -49.67 47.93 16.19
C MET A 44 -49.19 46.47 16.24
N SER A 45 -50.11 45.50 16.22
CA SER A 45 -49.77 44.08 16.10
C SER A 45 -49.06 43.77 14.77
N GLY A 46 -49.49 44.37 13.67
CA GLY A 46 -48.83 44.25 12.37
C GLY A 46 -47.40 44.80 12.36
N ILE A 47 -47.19 45.97 12.95
CA ILE A 47 -45.85 46.59 13.09
C ILE A 47 -44.94 45.72 13.96
N HIS A 48 -45.45 45.18 15.07
CA HIS A 48 -44.67 44.32 15.95
C HIS A 48 -44.28 43.00 15.27
N ALA A 49 -45.19 42.38 14.51
CA ALA A 49 -44.90 41.17 13.74
C ALA A 49 -43.85 41.43 12.64
N LEU A 50 -43.95 42.56 11.94
CA LEU A 50 -42.95 42.96 10.93
C LEU A 50 -41.58 43.23 11.57
N GLY A 51 -41.54 43.89 12.72
CA GLY A 51 -40.30 44.13 13.47
C GLY A 51 -39.61 42.83 13.90
N GLN A 52 -40.37 41.86 14.43
CA GLN A 52 -39.83 40.55 14.79
C GLN A 52 -39.34 39.75 13.58
N GLN A 53 -40.06 39.82 12.46
CA GLN A 53 -39.65 39.13 11.24
C GLN A 53 -38.36 39.74 10.65
N ALA A 54 -38.20 41.07 10.72
CA ALA A 54 -36.97 41.74 10.27
C ALA A 54 -35.77 41.33 11.15
N LEU A 55 -35.93 41.37 12.47
CA LEU A 55 -34.90 40.94 13.41
C LEU A 55 -34.52 39.46 13.23
N ALA A 56 -35.50 38.58 13.01
CA ALA A 56 -35.24 37.16 12.77
C ALA A 56 -34.46 36.93 11.46
N LYS A 57 -34.73 37.71 10.41
CA LYS A 57 -33.97 37.65 9.15
C LYS A 57 -32.53 38.13 9.32
N GLU A 58 -32.30 39.20 10.07
CA GLU A 58 -30.95 39.68 10.37
C GLU A 58 -30.16 38.64 11.17
N GLN A 59 -30.75 38.09 12.24
CA GLN A 59 -30.12 37.03 13.04
C GLN A 59 -29.80 35.78 12.22
N PHE A 60 -30.69 35.39 11.31
CA PHE A 60 -30.44 34.27 10.40
C PHE A 60 -29.27 34.56 9.44
N ASN A 61 -29.20 35.77 8.89
CA ASN A 61 -28.13 36.16 7.97
C ASN A 61 -26.76 36.20 8.68
N ASP A 62 -26.71 36.73 9.90
CA ASP A 62 -25.50 36.76 10.72
C ASP A 62 -25.03 35.34 11.08
N GLN A 63 -25.95 34.46 11.46
CA GLN A 63 -25.64 33.07 11.75
C GLN A 63 -25.15 32.33 10.49
N MET A 64 -25.76 32.58 9.33
CA MET A 64 -25.31 32.01 8.06
C MET A 64 -23.90 32.48 7.69
N GLN A 65 -23.60 33.77 7.84
CA GLN A 65 -22.26 34.30 7.60
C GLN A 65 -21.23 33.74 8.57
N ALA A 66 -21.58 33.58 9.85
CA ALA A 66 -20.72 32.95 10.85
C ALA A 66 -20.38 31.50 10.46
N ASN A 67 -21.40 30.71 10.09
CA ASN A 67 -21.23 29.34 9.63
C ASN A 67 -20.38 29.24 8.37
N MET A 68 -20.56 30.14 7.38
CA MET A 68 -19.72 30.15 6.17
C MET A 68 -18.26 30.47 6.49
N ARG A 69 -17.99 31.44 7.39
CA ARG A 69 -16.63 31.75 7.82
C ARG A 69 -15.98 30.58 8.56
N GLU A 70 -16.74 29.90 9.41
CA GLU A 70 -16.25 28.73 10.13
C GLU A 70 -15.95 27.57 9.18
N SER A 71 -16.85 27.28 8.23
CA SER A 71 -16.64 26.27 7.20
C SER A 71 -15.40 26.58 6.33
N ALA A 72 -15.23 27.84 5.91
CA ALA A 72 -14.04 28.26 5.17
C ALA A 72 -12.75 28.09 5.98
N LYS A 73 -12.77 28.36 7.29
CA LYS A 73 -11.63 28.10 8.18
C LYS A 73 -11.32 26.61 8.30
N GLN A 74 -12.34 25.77 8.48
CA GLN A 74 -12.17 24.32 8.55
C GLN A 74 -11.60 23.76 7.24
N GLN A 75 -12.07 24.25 6.09
CA GLN A 75 -11.56 23.86 4.78
C GLN A 75 -10.09 24.27 4.61
N ALA A 76 -9.73 25.52 4.96
CA ALA A 76 -8.34 25.98 4.89
C ALA A 76 -7.40 25.16 5.80
N GLN A 77 -7.86 24.77 6.99
CA GLN A 77 -7.10 23.90 7.89
C GLN A 77 -6.92 22.49 7.31
N PHE A 78 -7.98 21.93 6.73
CA PHE A 78 -7.93 20.63 6.07
C PHE A 78 -6.94 20.63 4.89
N ASP A 79 -7.01 21.65 4.03
CA ASP A 79 -6.11 21.82 2.89
C ASP A 79 -4.65 22.00 3.32
N SER A 80 -4.40 22.77 4.38
CA SER A 80 -3.07 22.90 4.98
C SER A 80 -2.54 21.56 5.48
N THR A 81 -3.39 20.79 6.16
CA THR A 81 -3.02 19.46 6.69
C THR A 81 -2.73 18.46 5.57
N LEU A 82 -3.55 18.46 4.52
CA LEU A 82 -3.32 17.64 3.33
C LEU A 82 -2.01 18.02 2.64
N THR A 83 -1.72 19.30 2.52
CA THR A 83 -0.48 19.80 1.90
C THR A 83 0.75 19.38 2.71
N GLN A 84 0.68 19.44 4.04
CA GLN A 84 1.75 18.97 4.92
C GLN A 84 1.98 17.46 4.77
N ARG A 85 0.91 16.67 4.82
CA ARG A 85 1.00 15.21 4.60
C ARG A 85 1.53 14.85 3.22
N ALA A 86 1.16 15.60 2.18
CA ALA A 86 1.67 15.38 0.83
C ALA A 86 3.19 15.58 0.79
N LYS A 87 3.71 16.65 1.41
CA LYS A 87 5.15 16.91 1.52
C LYS A 87 5.88 15.83 2.33
N GLU A 88 5.32 15.40 3.45
CA GLU A 88 5.89 14.31 4.27
C GLU A 88 5.97 13.01 3.47
N LEU A 89 4.90 12.68 2.73
CA LEU A 89 4.83 11.47 1.91
C LEU A 89 5.81 11.52 0.74
N GLU A 90 6.02 12.70 0.14
CA GLU A 90 7.06 12.92 -0.87
C GLU A 90 8.47 12.72 -0.29
N GLN A 91 8.76 13.29 0.88
CA GLN A 91 10.04 13.09 1.57
C GLN A 91 10.27 11.61 1.91
N GLN A 92 9.25 10.92 2.44
CA GLN A 92 9.35 9.50 2.78
C GLN A 92 9.61 8.65 1.54
N LYS A 93 8.97 8.97 0.40
CA LYS A 93 9.23 8.29 -0.87
C LYS A 93 10.67 8.51 -1.34
N ALA A 94 11.18 9.75 -1.26
CA ALA A 94 12.55 10.06 -1.64
C ALA A 94 13.57 9.30 -0.79
N LEU A 95 13.40 9.27 0.54
CA LEU A 95 14.26 8.53 1.46
C LEU A 95 14.23 7.02 1.16
N ARG A 96 13.03 6.43 1.02
CA ARG A 96 12.89 5.00 0.69
C ARG A 96 13.53 4.66 -0.66
N ALA A 97 13.40 5.53 -1.65
CA ALA A 97 14.04 5.32 -2.96
C ALA A 97 15.57 5.32 -2.84
N GLN A 98 16.14 6.22 -2.04
CA GLN A 98 17.57 6.28 -1.77
C GLN A 98 18.06 5.03 -1.02
N GLU A 99 17.34 4.60 0.01
CA GLU A 99 17.64 3.37 0.76
C GLU A 99 17.60 2.13 -0.14
N LEU A 100 16.57 2.02 -1.00
CA LEU A 100 16.44 0.91 -1.94
C LEU A 100 17.63 0.87 -2.92
N GLN A 101 18.05 2.03 -3.42
CA GLN A 101 19.20 2.13 -4.31
C GLN A 101 20.50 1.68 -3.63
N GLN A 102 20.73 2.13 -2.39
CA GLN A 102 21.91 1.71 -1.62
C GLN A 102 21.90 0.21 -1.33
N ASN A 103 20.75 -0.33 -0.93
CA ASN A 103 20.60 -1.77 -0.67
C ASN A 103 20.86 -2.59 -1.93
N TYR A 104 20.33 -2.14 -3.08
CA TYR A 104 20.58 -2.80 -4.36
C TYR A 104 22.07 -2.81 -4.73
N GLN A 105 22.78 -1.69 -4.53
CA GLN A 105 24.22 -1.61 -4.77
C GLN A 105 25.00 -2.56 -3.84
N GLN A 106 24.74 -2.53 -2.54
CA GLN A 106 25.37 -3.43 -1.57
C GLN A 106 25.06 -4.91 -1.86
N HIS A 107 23.84 -5.22 -2.30
CA HIS A 107 23.46 -6.58 -2.69
C HIS A 107 24.23 -7.01 -3.95
N ARG A 108 24.36 -6.13 -4.94
CA ARG A 108 25.17 -6.38 -6.14
C ARG A 108 26.64 -6.65 -5.79
N GLU A 109 27.21 -5.87 -4.88
CA GLU A 109 28.59 -6.06 -4.42
C GLU A 109 28.78 -7.38 -3.69
N ARG A 110 27.85 -7.75 -2.78
CA ARG A 110 27.88 -9.04 -2.09
C ARG A 110 27.82 -10.22 -3.06
N LEU A 111 26.95 -10.14 -4.08
CA LEU A 111 26.88 -11.17 -5.12
C LEU A 111 28.19 -11.26 -5.92
N ALA A 112 28.78 -10.12 -6.29
CA ALA A 112 30.06 -10.10 -7.01
C ALA A 112 31.20 -10.71 -6.18
N GLN A 113 31.27 -10.39 -4.89
CA GLN A 113 32.25 -10.98 -3.96
C GLN A 113 32.03 -12.48 -3.79
N SER A 114 30.78 -12.93 -3.63
CA SER A 114 30.44 -14.35 -3.53
C SER A 114 30.84 -15.11 -4.80
N ALA A 115 30.53 -14.57 -5.98
CA ALA A 115 30.93 -15.16 -7.25
C ALA A 115 32.46 -15.26 -7.40
N ALA A 116 33.20 -14.23 -6.96
CA ALA A 116 34.66 -14.25 -6.98
C ALA A 116 35.23 -15.31 -6.03
N GLN A 117 34.66 -15.45 -4.82
CA GLN A 117 35.04 -16.49 -3.86
C GLN A 117 34.75 -17.89 -4.40
N PHE A 118 33.55 -18.11 -4.95
CA PHE A 118 33.16 -19.37 -5.57
C PHE A 118 34.11 -19.76 -6.71
N ASN A 119 34.45 -18.82 -7.61
CA ASN A 119 35.36 -19.09 -8.72
C ASN A 119 36.78 -19.44 -8.24
N LYS A 120 37.28 -18.76 -7.18
CA LYS A 120 38.56 -19.13 -6.55
C LYS A 120 38.53 -20.56 -6.00
N GLN A 121 37.46 -20.90 -5.27
CA GLN A 121 37.29 -22.22 -4.69
C GLN A 121 37.21 -23.31 -5.77
N PHE A 122 36.41 -23.08 -6.81
CA PHE A 122 36.26 -24.00 -7.94
C PHE A 122 37.59 -24.28 -8.66
N LYS A 123 38.42 -23.25 -8.87
CA LYS A 123 39.75 -23.42 -9.47
C LYS A 123 40.68 -24.25 -8.57
N LEU A 124 40.68 -24.00 -7.26
CA LEU A 124 41.49 -24.76 -6.31
C LEU A 124 41.06 -26.22 -6.25
N ASP A 125 39.75 -26.48 -6.22
CA ASP A 125 39.22 -27.85 -6.18
C ASP A 125 39.53 -28.59 -7.48
N THR A 126 39.44 -27.92 -8.64
CA THR A 126 39.87 -28.50 -9.93
C THR A 126 41.35 -28.89 -9.92
N ILE A 127 42.22 -28.04 -9.35
CA ILE A 127 43.65 -28.33 -9.23
C ILE A 127 43.87 -29.52 -8.29
N ARG A 128 43.19 -29.55 -7.13
CA ARG A 128 43.28 -30.67 -6.18
C ARG A 128 42.84 -31.98 -6.79
N THR A 129 41.72 -32.01 -7.51
CA THR A 129 41.24 -33.22 -8.18
C THR A 129 42.24 -33.73 -9.22
N LYS A 130 42.81 -32.82 -10.04
CA LYS A 130 43.86 -33.19 -11.00
C LYS A 130 45.11 -33.73 -10.31
N ALA A 131 45.55 -33.07 -9.25
CA ALA A 131 46.72 -33.49 -8.47
C ALA A 131 46.50 -34.86 -7.82
N GLN A 132 45.31 -35.12 -7.26
CA GLN A 132 44.95 -36.39 -6.66
C GLN A 132 44.91 -37.51 -7.72
N ALA A 133 44.29 -37.26 -8.88
CA ALA A 133 44.29 -38.22 -9.98
C ALA A 133 45.71 -38.53 -10.48
N ALA A 134 46.58 -37.51 -10.60
CA ALA A 134 47.98 -37.70 -10.97
C ALA A 134 48.76 -38.51 -9.91
N TYR A 135 48.55 -38.19 -8.62
CA TYR A 135 49.17 -38.90 -7.50
C TYR A 135 48.75 -40.38 -7.46
N THR A 136 47.44 -40.66 -7.50
CA THR A 136 46.91 -42.02 -7.57
C THR A 136 47.47 -42.75 -8.81
N GLY A 137 47.47 -42.10 -9.98
CA GLY A 137 48.05 -42.66 -11.19
C GLY A 137 49.55 -42.96 -11.06
N SER A 138 50.33 -42.13 -10.35
CA SER A 138 51.74 -42.41 -10.07
C SER A 138 51.94 -43.59 -9.11
N LEU A 139 51.12 -43.71 -8.05
CA LEU A 139 51.18 -44.84 -7.13
C LEU A 139 50.85 -46.14 -7.84
N THR A 140 49.81 -46.16 -8.67
CA THR A 140 49.45 -47.32 -9.48
C THR A 140 50.58 -47.70 -10.42
N ARG A 141 51.19 -46.75 -11.13
CA ARG A 141 52.35 -47.02 -11.99
C ARG A 141 53.55 -47.54 -11.21
N GLY A 142 53.86 -46.98 -10.04
CA GLY A 142 54.95 -47.45 -9.18
C GLY A 142 54.75 -48.91 -8.76
N ASN A 143 53.54 -49.26 -8.33
CA ASN A 143 53.19 -50.64 -7.98
C ASN A 143 53.27 -51.58 -9.20
N GLN A 144 52.83 -51.14 -10.37
CA GLN A 144 52.92 -51.92 -11.61
C GLN A 144 54.38 -52.16 -12.03
N ILE A 145 55.25 -51.14 -11.91
CA ILE A 145 56.69 -51.26 -12.18
C ILE A 145 57.33 -52.27 -11.24
N GLN A 146 57.03 -52.19 -9.94
CA GLN A 146 57.54 -53.17 -8.98
C GLN A 146 57.06 -54.59 -9.33
N GLN A 147 55.78 -54.79 -9.62
CA GLN A 147 55.27 -56.10 -10.03
C GLN A 147 55.93 -56.63 -11.31
N PHE A 148 56.19 -55.74 -12.26
CA PHE A 148 56.88 -56.09 -13.50
C PHE A 148 58.34 -56.49 -13.27
N GLU A 149 59.08 -55.75 -12.44
CA GLU A 149 60.46 -56.09 -12.06
C GLU A 149 60.54 -57.41 -11.29
N TRP A 150 59.63 -57.63 -10.33
CA TRP A 150 59.48 -58.91 -9.63
C TRP A 150 59.16 -60.04 -10.61
N GLY A 151 58.22 -59.81 -11.54
CA GLY A 151 57.90 -60.76 -12.59
C GLY A 151 59.11 -61.08 -13.45
N LYS A 152 59.90 -60.09 -13.88
CA LYS A 152 61.13 -60.32 -14.65
C LYS A 152 62.10 -61.24 -13.92
N THR A 153 62.36 -60.97 -12.63
CA THR A 153 63.27 -61.77 -11.80
C THR A 153 62.73 -63.18 -11.55
N ALA A 154 61.43 -63.34 -11.29
CA ALA A 154 60.81 -64.67 -11.13
C ALA A 154 60.82 -65.48 -12.44
N GLY A 155 60.81 -64.82 -13.60
CA GLY A 155 60.83 -65.46 -14.91
C GLY A 155 62.15 -66.13 -15.27
N THR A 156 63.23 -65.83 -14.54
CA THR A 156 64.54 -66.49 -14.69
C THR A 156 64.71 -67.71 -13.78
N SER A 157 63.66 -68.10 -13.04
CA SER A 157 63.66 -69.30 -12.19
C SER A 157 63.56 -70.59 -13.02
N ASN A 158 64.09 -71.70 -12.47
CA ASN A 158 63.98 -73.03 -13.06
C ASN A 158 62.68 -73.76 -12.69
N ASP A 159 61.85 -73.20 -11.80
CA ASP A 159 60.54 -73.78 -11.43
C ASP A 159 59.43 -73.31 -12.40
N PRO A 160 58.69 -74.24 -13.05
CA PRO A 160 57.56 -73.91 -13.92
C PRO A 160 56.45 -73.06 -13.27
N LYS A 161 56.28 -73.11 -11.95
CA LYS A 161 55.29 -72.30 -11.22
C LYS A 161 55.71 -70.82 -11.17
N ASP A 162 56.98 -70.55 -10.94
CA ASP A 162 57.54 -69.19 -10.90
C ASP A 162 57.49 -68.52 -12.28
N ILE A 163 57.77 -69.29 -13.34
CA ILE A 163 57.66 -68.82 -14.73
C ILE A 163 56.21 -68.43 -15.08
N LYS A 164 55.21 -69.17 -14.59
CA LYS A 164 53.79 -68.80 -14.78
C LYS A 164 53.42 -67.55 -13.98
N ALA A 165 53.84 -67.47 -12.72
CA ALA A 165 53.60 -66.30 -11.88
C ALA A 165 54.24 -65.02 -12.46
N SER A 166 55.44 -65.16 -13.02
CA SER A 166 56.15 -64.11 -13.75
C SER A 166 55.33 -63.51 -14.91
N LYS A 167 54.75 -64.36 -15.76
CA LYS A 167 53.91 -63.91 -16.89
C LYS A 167 52.67 -63.14 -16.42
N VAL A 168 52.06 -63.54 -15.31
CA VAL A 168 50.90 -62.84 -14.73
C VAL A 168 51.31 -61.50 -14.14
N ALA A 169 52.45 -61.43 -13.43
CA ALA A 169 52.95 -60.21 -12.82
C ALA A 169 53.43 -59.16 -13.84
N GLN A 170 53.92 -59.58 -15.01
CA GLN A 170 54.36 -58.65 -16.06
C GLN A 170 53.22 -58.15 -16.98
N LYS A 171 52.07 -58.84 -16.99
CA LYS A 171 50.91 -58.53 -17.85
C LYS A 171 50.38 -57.08 -17.76
N PRO A 172 50.33 -56.41 -16.59
CA PRO A 172 49.77 -55.06 -16.48
C PRO A 172 50.57 -53.97 -17.21
N MET A 173 51.89 -54.15 -17.39
CA MET A 173 52.78 -53.15 -18.02
C MET A 173 53.09 -53.44 -19.48
N LEU A 174 53.21 -54.73 -19.85
CA LEU A 174 53.36 -55.10 -21.25
C LEU A 174 52.07 -54.83 -22.04
N GLY A 175 50.92 -54.81 -21.35
CA GLY A 175 49.64 -54.94 -22.02
C GLY A 175 49.56 -56.28 -22.76
N ASP A 176 48.38 -56.66 -23.23
CA ASP A 176 48.36 -57.62 -24.33
C ASP A 176 49.05 -56.90 -25.51
N PHE A 177 50.33 -57.20 -25.76
CA PHE A 177 51.07 -56.76 -26.95
C PHE A 177 50.42 -57.26 -28.26
N GLU A 178 49.27 -57.90 -28.18
CA GLU A 178 48.31 -58.06 -29.26
C GLU A 178 47.39 -56.82 -29.35
N GLN A 179 47.77 -55.93 -30.25
CA GLN A 179 46.86 -55.19 -31.14
C GLN A 179 45.79 -54.22 -30.62
N ASN A 180 45.64 -53.94 -29.33
CA ASN A 180 44.70 -52.86 -28.95
C ASN A 180 45.37 -51.48 -28.98
N LYS A 181 45.51 -50.92 -30.20
CA LYS A 181 45.65 -49.47 -30.39
C LYS A 181 44.49 -48.80 -29.65
N PRO A 182 44.72 -47.83 -28.74
CA PRO A 182 43.62 -47.10 -28.14
C PRO A 182 42.91 -46.36 -29.27
N ALA A 183 41.60 -46.62 -29.44
CA ALA A 183 40.81 -45.87 -30.39
C ALA A 183 40.88 -44.39 -30.03
N LEU A 184 41.57 -43.60 -30.86
CA LEU A 184 41.48 -42.14 -30.91
C LEU A 184 40.04 -41.77 -31.30
N GLY A 185 39.12 -41.88 -30.35
CA GLY A 185 37.70 -41.79 -30.65
C GLY A 185 36.77 -41.75 -29.45
N VAL A 186 37.29 -41.73 -28.22
CA VAL A 186 36.43 -41.39 -27.07
C VAL A 186 36.23 -39.88 -27.11
N LYS A 187 35.17 -39.45 -27.79
CA LYS A 187 34.52 -38.18 -27.47
C LYS A 187 34.44 -38.15 -25.95
N ALA A 188 35.01 -37.11 -25.34
CA ALA A 188 34.85 -36.87 -23.92
C ALA A 188 33.38 -37.11 -23.60
N SER A 189 33.08 -38.14 -22.79
CA SER A 189 31.78 -38.22 -22.14
C SER A 189 31.72 -36.95 -21.30
N LEU A 190 31.10 -35.94 -21.89
CA LEU A 190 30.51 -34.83 -21.19
C LEU A 190 29.71 -35.52 -20.09
N LEU A 191 30.18 -35.40 -18.85
CA LEU A 191 29.36 -35.59 -17.67
C LEU A 191 27.99 -35.00 -18.00
N PRO A 192 26.87 -35.69 -17.69
CA PRO A 192 25.56 -35.12 -17.97
C PRO A 192 25.54 -33.74 -17.35
N VAL A 193 25.46 -32.71 -18.21
CA VAL A 193 25.19 -31.35 -17.79
C VAL A 193 23.79 -31.43 -17.21
N VAL A 194 23.71 -31.63 -15.90
CA VAL A 194 22.50 -31.32 -15.15
C VAL A 194 22.29 -29.84 -15.43
N PRO A 195 21.23 -29.43 -16.16
CA PRO A 195 20.95 -28.02 -16.35
C PRO A 195 20.88 -27.41 -14.95
N PRO A 196 21.48 -26.23 -14.70
CA PRO A 196 21.37 -25.61 -13.40
C PRO A 196 19.88 -25.51 -13.07
N GLN A 197 19.44 -26.27 -12.06
CA GLN A 197 18.12 -26.10 -11.51
C GLN A 197 18.05 -24.64 -11.09
N GLN A 198 17.28 -23.85 -11.83
CA GLN A 198 16.89 -22.52 -11.38
C GLN A 198 16.36 -22.72 -9.97
N PRO A 199 16.89 -22.00 -8.96
CA PRO A 199 16.24 -22.01 -7.66
C PRO A 199 14.81 -21.54 -7.90
N LYS A 200 13.84 -22.44 -7.68
CA LYS A 200 12.44 -22.04 -7.64
C LYS A 200 12.37 -20.85 -6.68
N PRO A 201 11.75 -19.72 -7.06
CA PRO A 201 11.50 -18.67 -6.10
C PRO A 201 10.69 -19.29 -4.96
N SER A 202 11.35 -19.45 -3.81
CA SER A 202 10.66 -19.73 -2.56
C SER A 202 9.93 -18.43 -2.25
N TYR A 203 8.69 -18.34 -2.71
CA TYR A 203 7.77 -17.37 -2.16
C TYR A 203 7.59 -17.79 -0.71
N ALA A 204 8.26 -17.08 0.19
CA ALA A 204 7.86 -17.07 1.58
C ALA A 204 6.34 -16.87 1.59
N HIS A 205 5.62 -17.83 2.17
CA HIS A 205 4.19 -17.74 2.38
C HIS A 205 3.91 -16.49 3.23
N PHE A 206 3.75 -15.35 2.56
CA PHE A 206 2.94 -14.26 3.08
C PHE A 206 1.53 -14.83 3.10
N GLY A 207 1.05 -15.08 4.32
CA GLY A 207 -0.24 -15.70 4.55
C GLY A 207 -1.32 -15.06 3.71
N ASP A 208 -2.15 -15.91 3.10
CA ASP A 208 -3.37 -15.49 2.46
C ASP A 208 -4.17 -14.58 3.41
N PRO A 209 -4.53 -13.35 3.00
CA PRO A 209 -5.38 -12.49 3.81
C PRO A 209 -6.84 -13.00 3.89
N PHE A 210 -7.14 -14.18 3.32
CA PHE A 210 -8.49 -14.76 3.25
C PHE A 210 -8.71 -15.99 4.13
N THR A 211 -7.73 -16.44 4.92
CA THR A 211 -7.96 -17.46 5.94
C THR A 211 -7.84 -16.85 7.33
N ARG A 212 -8.84 -16.04 7.70
CA ARG A 212 -9.25 -15.86 9.10
C ARG A 212 -10.58 -16.57 9.28
N ASN A 213 -10.54 -17.75 9.91
CA ASN A 213 -11.65 -18.30 10.67
C ASN A 213 -11.32 -18.11 12.16
#